data_AF-A0A419RSN6-F1
#
_entry.id   AF-A0A419RSN6-F1
#
_cell.length_a   1.000
_cell.length_b   1.000
_cell.length_c   1.000
_cell.angle_alpha   90.00
_cell.angle_beta   90.00
_cell.angle_gamma   90.00
#
_symmetry.space_group_name_H-M   'P 1'
#
loop_
_entity.id
_entity.type
_entity.pdbx_description
1 polymer ?
#
loop_
_entity_poly.entity_id
_entity_poly.type
_entity_poly.pdbx_seq_one_letter_code
_entity_poly.pdbx_strand_id
1 'polypeptide(L)' 'MVEVFVPFVLILMSWSPDDPQGSMQVTQRVYIDEETCLAAGREREEAVAQHGVPGREFVWRCEEQITDIEVYRPIAPSE' A
#
# COMPACT_ATOMS: atom_id res chain seq x y z
N MET A 1 -22.80 12.91 11.98
CA MET A 1 -21.61 13.19 11.16
C MET A 1 -20.93 11.85 10.96
N VAL A 2 -20.84 11.35 9.73
CA VAL A 2 -20.14 10.08 9.45
C VAL A 2 -18.70 10.45 9.18
N GLU A 3 -17.78 10.05 10.05
CA GLU A 3 -16.35 10.14 9.79
C GLU A 3 -16.00 9.01 8.81
N VAL A 4 -15.66 9.38 7.58
CA VAL A 4 -15.19 8.43 6.58
C VAL A 4 -13.69 8.24 6.83
N PHE A 5 -13.32 7.06 7.29
CA PHE A 5 -11.92 6.68 7.43
C PHE A 5 -11.43 6.14 6.08
N VAL A 6 -10.49 6.85 5.47
CA VAL A 6 -9.91 6.48 4.18
C VAL A 6 -8.46 6.07 4.41
N PRO A 7 -8.16 4.76 4.57
CA PRO A 7 -6.79 4.31 4.72
C PRO A 7 -6.00 4.46 3.41
N PHE A 8 -4.70 4.63 3.53
CA PHE A 8 -3.76 4.62 2.41
C PHE A 8 -2.93 3.34 2.43
N VAL A 9 -2.81 2.68 1.29
CA VAL A 9 -1.96 1.50 1.14
C VAL A 9 -0.69 1.89 0.39
N LEU A 10 0.44 1.73 1.07
CA LEU A 10 1.75 1.73 0.45
C LEU A 10 1.94 0.39 -0.27
N ILE A 11 2.05 0.45 -1.59
CA ILE A 11 2.38 -0.69 -2.44
C ILE A 11 3.84 -0.56 -2.84
N LEU A 12 4.63 -1.57 -2.51
CA LEU A 12 6.02 -1.72 -2.90
C LEU A 12 6.15 -2.85 -3.91
N MET A 13 6.82 -2.59 -5.02
CA MET A 13 7.12 -3.58 -6.05
C MET A 13 8.61 -3.60 -6.34
N SER A 14 9.20 -4.79 -6.42
CA SER A 14 10.59 -4.95 -6.84
C SER A 14 10.75 -6.16 -7.75
N TRP A 15 11.59 -6.05 -8.77
CA TRP A 15 11.85 -7.12 -9.72
C TRP A 15 13.32 -7.11 -10.15
N SER A 16 13.75 -8.19 -10.79
CA SER A 16 15.06 -8.27 -11.45
C SER A 16 14.80 -8.33 -12.96
N PRO A 17 15.32 -7.39 -13.77
CA PRO A 17 15.14 -7.41 -15.22
C PRO A 17 15.87 -8.61 -15.86
N ASP A 18 16.92 -9.10 -15.21
CA ASP A 18 17.69 -10.27 -15.67
C ASP A 18 17.09 -11.61 -15.21
N ASP A 19 15.97 -11.61 -14.47
CA ASP A 19 15.31 -12.86 -14.10
C ASP A 19 14.47 -13.38 -15.29
N PRO A 20 14.85 -14.52 -15.91
CA PRO A 20 14.13 -15.07 -17.05
C PRO A 20 12.69 -15.51 -16.72
N GLN A 21 12.37 -15.68 -15.44
CA GLN A 21 11.00 -15.98 -14.99
C GLN A 21 10.18 -14.71 -14.75
N GLY A 22 10.79 -13.53 -14.78
CA GLY A 22 10.12 -12.24 -14.56
C GLY A 22 9.52 -12.12 -13.15
N SER A 23 10.18 -12.65 -12.12
CA SER A 23 9.62 -12.65 -10.78
C SER A 23 9.60 -11.25 -10.16
N MET A 24 8.42 -10.88 -9.68
CA MET A 24 8.16 -9.63 -8.97
C MET A 24 7.78 -9.92 -7.52
N GLN A 25 8.38 -9.19 -6.60
CA GLN A 25 8.00 -9.19 -5.19
C GLN A 25 7.14 -7.97 -4.90
N VAL A 26 5.99 -8.19 -4.29
CA VAL A 26 5.06 -7.15 -3.88
C VAL A 26 4.94 -7.16 -2.36
N THR A 27 4.99 -5.99 -1.73
CA THR A 27 4.73 -5.81 -0.30
C THR A 27 3.74 -4.68 -0.11
N GLN A 28 2.80 -4.85 0.81
CA GLN A 28 1.76 -3.85 1.10
C GLN A 28 1.75 -3.49 2.58
N ARG A 29 1.53 -2.21 2.89
CA ARG A 29 1.34 -1.70 4.25
C ARG A 29 0.24 -0.65 4.28
N VAL A 30 -0.54 -0.63 5.35
CA VAL A 30 -1.67 0.28 5.53
C VAL A 30 -1.28 1.42 6.46
N TYR A 31 -1.69 2.63 6.11
CA TYR A 31 -1.50 3.87 6.85
C TYR A 31 -2.84 4.60 7.01
N ILE A 32 -2.94 5.41 8.05
CA ILE A 32 -4.17 6.15 8.40
C ILE A 32 -4.38 7.33 7.45
N ASP A 33 -3.29 8.02 7.09
CA ASP A 33 -3.29 9.22 6.27
C ASP A 33 -2.25 9.15 5.16
N GLU A 34 -2.46 9.98 4.13
CA GLU A 34 -1.62 10.03 2.93
C GLU A 34 -0.19 10.47 3.24
N GLU A 35 -0.04 11.47 4.11
CA GLU A 35 1.27 12.05 4.44
C GLU A 35 2.19 11.00 5.05
N THR A 36 1.69 10.21 6.00
CA THR A 36 2.41 9.12 6.63
C THR A 36 2.76 8.01 5.63
N CYS A 37 1.82 7.69 4.71
CA CYS A 37 2.10 6.73 3.64
C CYS A 37 3.25 7.20 2.74
N LEU A 38 3.19 8.45 2.27
CA LEU A 38 4.20 9.05 1.40
C LEU A 38 5.56 9.16 2.10
N ALA A 39 5.58 9.50 3.38
CA ALA A 39 6.81 9.54 4.19
C ALA A 39 7.46 8.16 4.27
N ALA A 40 6.68 7.10 4.55
CA ALA A 40 7.18 5.74 4.58
C ALA A 40 7.68 5.26 3.20
N GLY A 41 7.03 5.68 2.12
CA GLY A 41 7.48 5.40 0.75
C GLY A 41 8.85 6.02 0.44
N ARG A 42 9.04 7.31 0.79
CA ARG A 42 10.33 8.00 0.63
C ARG A 42 11.45 7.38 1.46
N GLU A 43 11.17 7.05 2.73
CA GLU A 43 12.13 6.32 3.58
C GLU A 43 12.56 5.01 2.92
N ARG A 44 11.62 4.32 2.26
CA ARG A 44 11.91 3.07 1.58
C ARG A 44 12.74 3.25 0.31
N GLU A 45 12.50 4.32 -0.44
CA GLU A 45 13.31 4.70 -1.60
C GLU A 45 14.76 5.01 -1.18
N GLU A 46 14.95 5.78 -0.11
CA GLU A 46 16.27 6.06 0.46
C GLU A 46 16.97 4.77 0.92
N ALA A 47 16.24 3.87 1.60
CA ALA A 47 16.78 2.58 2.03
C ALA A 47 17.20 1.70 0.85
N VAL A 48 16.45 1.71 -0.27
CA VAL A 48 16.83 1.00 -1.50
C VAL A 48 18.05 1.65 -2.16
N ALA A 49 18.15 2.97 -2.16
CA ALA A 49 19.33 3.66 -2.71
C ALA A 49 20.62 3.35 -1.92
N GLN A 50 20.51 3.15 -0.59
CA GLN A 50 21.66 2.89 0.28
C GLN A 50 22.02 1.40 0.40
N HIS A 51 21.01 0.51 0.40
CA HIS A 51 21.16 -0.90 0.76
C HIS A 51 20.50 -1.86 -0.25
N GLY A 52 20.07 -1.36 -1.41
CA GLY A 52 19.43 -2.15 -2.45
C GLY A 52 20.33 -3.25 -3.00
N VAL A 53 19.70 -4.28 -3.55
CA VAL A 53 20.41 -5.35 -4.25
C VAL A 53 20.76 -4.85 -5.66
N PRO A 54 22.04 -4.84 -6.07
CA PRO A 54 22.43 -4.46 -7.42
C PRO A 54 21.67 -5.28 -8.48
N GLY A 55 21.19 -4.61 -9.53
CA GLY A 55 20.42 -5.26 -10.60
C GLY A 55 18.95 -5.52 -10.25
N ARG A 56 18.44 -5.11 -9.09
CA ARG A 56 16.98 -5.06 -8.87
C ARG A 56 16.44 -3.67 -9.13
N GLU A 57 15.30 -3.63 -9.80
CA GLU A 57 14.48 -2.44 -9.97
C GLU A 57 13.40 -2.38 -8.89
N PHE A 58 12.96 -1.17 -8.61
CA PHE A 58 12.08 -0.86 -7.49
C PHE A 58 11.13 0.27 -7.85
N VAL A 59 9.86 0.14 -7.46
CA VAL A 59 8.89 1.24 -7.47
C VAL A 59 7.95 1.13 -6.27
N TRP A 60 7.49 2.29 -5.80
CA TRP A 60 6.49 2.36 -4.74
C TRP A 60 5.42 3.39 -5.10
N ARG A 61 4.23 3.23 -4.51
CA ARG A 61 3.17 4.22 -4.57
C ARG A 61 2.26 4.10 -3.35
N CYS A 62 1.63 5.21 -2.99
CA CYS A 62 0.53 5.24 -2.04
C CYS A 62 -0.79 5.29 -2.81
N GLU A 63 -1.71 4.41 -2.44
CA GLU A 63 -3.03 4.33 -3.05
C GLU A 63 -4.10 4.50 -1.98
N GLU A 64 -5.07 5.37 -2.26
CA GLU A 64 -6.27 5.49 -1.45
C GLU A 64 -7.03 4.15 -1.47
N GLN A 65 -7.31 3.60 -0.30
CA GLN A 65 -8.24 2.48 -0.18
C GLN A 65 -9.61 3.03 0.16
N ILE A 66 -10.42 3.19 -0.88
CA ILE A 66 -11.85 3.45 -0.73
C ILE A 66 -12.48 2.15 -0.22
N THR A 67 -12.51 1.98 1.10
CA THR A 67 -13.33 0.97 1.73
C THR A 67 -14.75 1.48 1.80
N ASP A 68 -15.58 1.11 0.82
CA ASP A 68 -17.03 1.10 1.02
C ASP A 68 -17.33 0.07 2.12
N ILE A 69 -17.30 0.52 3.38
CA ILE A 69 -17.71 -0.32 4.50
C ILE A 69 -19.24 -0.38 4.45
N GLU A 70 -19.78 -1.45 3.87
CA GLU A 70 -21.19 -1.79 4.05
C GLU A 70 -21.44 -2.10 5.52
N VAL A 71 -21.90 -1.09 6.27
CA VAL A 71 -22.30 -1.28 7.67
C VAL A 71 -23.52 -2.20 7.66
N TYR A 72 -23.33 -3.45 8.07
CA TYR A 72 -24.43 -4.38 8.31
C TYR A 72 -25.36 -3.78 9.37
N ARG A 73 -26.55 -3.34 8.94
CA ARG A 73 -27.65 -2.99 9.84
C ARG A 73 -28.57 -4.21 9.92
N PRO A 74 -28.62 -4.91 11.06
CA PRO A 74 -29.62 -5.95 11.25
C PRO A 74 -31.00 -5.34 11.03
N ILE A 75 -31.83 -6.01 10.22
CA ILE A 75 -33.24 -5.64 10.08
C ILE A 75 -33.86 -5.79 11.46
N ALA A 76 -34.38 -4.71 12.03
CA ALA A 76 -35.14 -4.79 13.28
C ALA A 76 -36.33 -5.75 13.05
N PRO A 77 -36.60 -6.70 13.96
CA PRO A 77 -37.75 -7.57 13.82
C PRO A 77 -39.01 -6.69 13.73
N SER A 78 -39.81 -6.90 12.70
CA SER A 78 -41.12 -6.26 12.54
C SER A 78 -42.00 -6.69 13.72
N GLU A 79 -42.46 -5.71 14.52
CA GLU A 79 -43.53 -5.90 15.51
C GLU A 79 -44.87 -6.24 14.85
#